data_AF-A0A1F9M9N7-F1
#
_entry.id   AF-A0A1F9M9N7-F1
#
_cell.length_a   1.000
_cell.length_b   1.000
_cell.length_c   1.000
_cell.angle_alpha   90.00
_cell.angle_beta   90.00
_cell.angle_gamma   90.00
#
_symmetry.space_group_name_H-M   'P 1'
#
loop_
_entity.id
_entity.type
_entity.pdbx_description
1 polymer ?
#
loop_
_entity_poly.entity_id
_entity_poly.type
_entity_poly.pdbx_seq_one_letter_code
_entity_poly.pdbx_strand_id
1 'polypeptide(L)'
;MPGVKTAISLEENLFNQVNQLANDMQVSRSKLFTLAVKDFLKKQESNKLLAQLNAAYSDSPSEEEKSILKAMHGKQRQIVAQESW
;
A
#
# COMPACT_ATOMS: atom_id res chain seq x y z
N MET A 1 1.86 9.26 -25.42
CA MET A 1 3.20 9.52 -24.84
C MET A 1 4.21 8.62 -25.53
N PRO A 2 5.41 9.13 -25.86
CA PRO A 2 6.47 8.30 -26.42
C PRO A 2 6.91 7.24 -25.41
N GLY A 3 7.10 6.00 -25.86
CA GLY A 3 7.59 4.90 -25.04
C GLY A 3 9.11 4.77 -25.13
N VAL A 4 9.77 4.49 -24.01
CA VAL A 4 11.20 4.16 -23.97
C VAL A 4 11.35 2.64 -23.97
N LYS A 5 12.22 2.12 -24.84
CA LYS A 5 12.57 0.69 -24.87
C LYS A 5 13.76 0.45 -23.95
N THR A 6 13.64 -0.54 -23.08
CA THR A 6 14.71 -0.99 -22.19
C THR A 6 14.79 -2.50 -22.23
N ALA A 7 16.01 -3.04 -22.19
CA ALA A 7 16.25 -4.47 -22.03
C ALA A 7 16.49 -4.75 -20.55
N ILE A 8 15.81 -5.77 -20.01
CA ILE A 8 15.96 -6.20 -18.62
C ILE A 8 16.32 -7.68 -18.59
N SER A 9 17.25 -8.06 -17.72
CA SER A 9 17.52 -9.45 -17.41
C SER A 9 16.48 -9.95 -16.41
N LEU A 10 15.90 -11.11 -16.67
CA LEU A 10 14.92 -11.76 -15.81
C LEU A 10 15.24 -13.25 -15.72
N GLU A 11 14.91 -13.86 -14.59
CA GLU A 11 14.89 -15.31 -14.48
C GLU A 11 13.90 -15.90 -15.47
N GLU A 12 14.26 -17.02 -16.11
CA GLU A 12 13.44 -17.65 -17.15
C GLU A 12 12.05 -18.05 -16.63
N ASN A 13 11.99 -18.58 -15.41
CA ASN A 13 10.73 -18.94 -14.77
C ASN A 13 9.81 -17.71 -14.59
N LEU A 14 10.36 -16.59 -14.12
CA LEU A 14 9.61 -15.35 -13.97
C LEU A 14 9.12 -14.81 -15.32
N PHE A 15 9.97 -14.87 -16.34
CA PHE A 15 9.59 -14.48 -17.70
C PHE A 15 8.40 -15.31 -18.22
N ASN A 16 8.41 -16.62 -18.00
CA ASN A 16 7.31 -17.51 -18.40
C ASN A 16 6.01 -17.19 -17.65
N GLN A 17 6.07 -16.96 -16.34
CA GLN A 17 4.91 -16.55 -15.55
C GLN A 17 4.32 -15.22 -16.02
N VAL A 18 5.18 -14.23 -16.31
CA VAL A 18 4.75 -12.93 -16.85
C VAL A 18 4.10 -13.08 -18.22
N ASN A 19 4.64 -13.93 -19.09
CA ASN A 19 4.03 -14.20 -20.40
C ASN A 19 2.64 -14.83 -20.26
N GLN A 20 2.50 -15.83 -19.41
CA GLN A 20 1.23 -16.49 -19.16
C GLN A 20 0.20 -15.49 -18.64
N LEU A 21 0.55 -14.73 -17.59
CA LEU A 21 -0.35 -13.73 -17.02
C LEU A 21 -0.75 -12.64 -18.03
N ALA A 22 0.20 -12.16 -18.84
CA ALA A 22 -0.09 -11.18 -19.88
C ALA A 22 -1.09 -11.72 -20.90
N ASN A 23 -0.96 -12.98 -21.29
CA ASN A 23 -1.89 -13.66 -22.20
C ASN A 23 -3.27 -13.83 -21.56
N ASP A 24 -3.33 -14.31 -20.31
CA ASP A 24 -4.59 -14.50 -19.57
C ASP A 24 -5.36 -13.18 -19.41
N MET A 25 -4.64 -12.09 -19.18
CA MET A 25 -5.19 -10.74 -19.08
C MET A 25 -5.45 -10.06 -20.44
N GLN A 26 -5.06 -10.70 -21.55
CA GLN A 26 -5.13 -10.15 -22.92
C GLN A 26 -4.43 -8.78 -23.06
N VAL A 27 -3.28 -8.61 -22.43
CA VAL A 27 -2.47 -7.38 -22.52
C VAL A 27 -1.06 -7.69 -23.03
N SER A 28 -0.38 -6.69 -23.57
CA SER A 28 1.03 -6.86 -23.87
C SER A 28 1.86 -7.00 -22.59
N ARG A 29 2.97 -7.75 -22.66
CA ARG A 29 3.98 -7.79 -21.59
C ARG A 29 4.38 -6.40 -21.09
N SER A 30 4.64 -5.47 -22.02
CA SER A 30 5.04 -4.10 -21.67
C SER A 30 3.96 -3.35 -20.90
N LYS A 31 2.68 -3.60 -21.21
CA LYS A 31 1.55 -3.06 -20.45
C LYS A 31 1.48 -3.68 -19.06
N LEU A 32 1.65 -5.00 -18.94
CA LEU A 32 1.70 -5.68 -17.64
C LEU A 32 2.82 -5.12 -16.75
N PHE A 33 4.05 -5.00 -17.27
CA PHE A 33 5.15 -4.36 -16.55
C PHE A 33 4.84 -2.92 -16.14
N THR A 34 4.23 -2.13 -17.04
CA THR A 34 3.85 -0.75 -16.72
C THR A 34 2.84 -0.70 -15.56
N LEU A 35 1.87 -1.61 -15.55
CA LEU A 35 0.88 -1.69 -14.47
C LEU A 35 1.55 -2.09 -13.15
N ALA A 36 2.38 -3.13 -13.17
CA ALA A 36 3.09 -3.61 -11.99
C ALA A 36 4.02 -2.55 -11.39
N VAL A 37 4.80 -1.85 -12.23
CA VAL A 37 5.71 -0.79 -11.77
C VAL A 37 4.93 0.39 -11.18
N LYS A 38 3.82 0.81 -11.80
CA LYS A 38 2.97 1.88 -11.25
C LYS A 38 2.39 1.52 -9.89
N ASP A 39 1.89 0.30 -9.74
CA ASP A 39 1.35 -0.19 -8.48
C ASP A 39 2.45 -0.26 -7.40
N PHE A 40 3.63 -0.77 -7.75
CA PHE A 40 4.77 -0.83 -6.84
C PHE A 40 5.22 0.56 -6.37
N LEU A 41 5.33 1.53 -7.29
CA LEU A 41 5.69 2.91 -6.95
C LEU A 41 4.66 3.54 -6.01
N LYS A 42 3.37 3.38 -6.30
CA LYS A 42 2.30 3.87 -5.43
C LYS A 42 2.37 3.28 -4.02
N LYS A 43 2.64 1.98 -3.90
CA LYS A 43 2.84 1.30 -2.61
C LYS A 43 4.04 1.88 -1.86
N GLN A 44 5.15 2.15 -2.55
CA GLN A 44 6.32 2.74 -1.90
C GLN A 44 6.09 4.18 -1.43
N GLU A 45 5.38 4.99 -2.21
CA GLU A 45 4.97 6.32 -1.78
C GLU A 45 4.10 6.26 -0.52
N SER A 46 3.12 5.33 -0.49
CA SER A 46 2.27 5.12 0.69
C SER A 46 3.07 4.69 1.91
N ASN A 47 4.02 3.77 1.76
CA ASN A 47 4.86 3.30 2.86
C ASN A 47 5.76 4.42 3.39
N LYS A 48 6.31 5.26 2.50
CA LYS A 48 7.11 6.42 2.89
C LYS A 48 6.28 7.43 3.66
N LEU A 49 5.06 7.72 3.22
CA LEU A 49 4.15 8.61 3.93
C LEU A 49 3.79 8.06 5.31
N LEU A 50 3.48 6.77 5.41
CA LEU A 50 3.19 6.12 6.69
C LEU A 50 4.39 6.18 7.64
N ALA A 51 5.61 5.95 7.14
CA ALA A 51 6.82 6.06 7.94
C ALA A 51 7.04 7.49 8.47
N GLN A 52 6.78 8.51 7.65
CA GLN A 52 6.85 9.91 8.07
C GLN A 52 5.80 10.24 9.13
N LEU A 53 4.58 9.72 8.97
CA LEU A 53 3.52 9.89 9.96
C LEU A 53 3.92 9.25 11.30
N ASN A 54 4.37 8.00 11.29
CA ASN A 54 4.81 7.29 12.48
C ASN A 54 5.99 8.00 13.17
N ALA A 55 6.91 8.59 12.39
CA ALA A 55 8.01 9.38 12.93
C ALA A 55 7.54 10.70 13.56
N ALA A 56 6.55 11.38 12.95
CA ALA A 56 5.99 12.60 13.51
C ALA A 56 5.22 12.35 14.82
N TYR A 57 4.65 11.16 14.98
CA TYR A 57 3.90 10.73 16.17
C TYR A 57 4.67 9.71 17.02
N SER A 58 6.00 9.67 16.93
CA SER A 58 6.80 8.70 17.71
C SER A 58 6.91 9.07 19.19
N ASP A 59 6.60 10.32 19.53
CA ASP A 59 6.66 10.80 20.90
C ASP A 59 5.56 10.17 21.76
N SER A 60 5.85 10.02 23.06
CA SER A 60 4.83 9.56 23.99
C SER A 60 3.72 10.61 24.11
N PRO A 61 2.44 10.19 24.13
CA PRO A 61 1.34 11.15 24.21
C PRO A 61 1.46 12.04 25.45
N SER A 62 1.12 13.32 25.30
CA SER A 62 1.02 14.25 26.43
C SER A 62 -0.09 13.83 27.39
N GLU A 63 -0.13 14.40 28.60
CA GLU A 63 -1.20 14.08 29.55
C GLU A 63 -2.58 14.53 29.04
N GLU A 64 -2.64 15.64 28.29
CA GLU A 64 -3.84 16.09 27.59
C GLU A 64 -4.27 15.09 26.53
N GLU A 65 -3.33 14.59 25.71
CA GLU A 65 -3.61 13.57 24.69
C GLU A 65 -4.08 12.25 25.31
N LYS A 66 -3.48 11.83 26.43
CA LYS A 66 -3.93 10.64 27.19
C LYS A 66 -5.36 10.81 27.70
N SER A 67 -5.71 12.00 28.20
CA SER A 67 -7.07 12.30 28.66
C SER A 67 -8.08 12.19 27.51
N ILE A 68 -7.74 12.76 26.35
CA ILE A 68 -8.55 12.68 25.13
C ILE A 68 -8.70 11.22 24.69
N LEU A 69 -7.60 10.46 24.60
CA LEU A 69 -7.62 9.04 24.24
C LEU A 69 -8.52 8.23 25.18
N LYS A 70 -8.45 8.47 26.49
CA LYS A 70 -9.30 7.78 27.48
C LYS A 70 -10.79 8.07 27.24
N ALA A 71 -11.15 9.31 26.92
CA ALA A 71 -12.51 9.69 26.58
C ALA A 71 -12.98 9.04 25.27
N MET A 72 -12.13 9.02 24.24
CA MET A 72 -12.41 8.36 22.95
C MET A 72 -12.64 6.86 23.13
N HIS A 73 -11.78 6.16 23.88
CA HIS A 73 -11.96 4.74 24.19
C HIS A 73 -13.25 4.46 24.96
N GLY A 74 -13.65 5.37 25.87
CA GLY A 74 -14.93 5.28 26.57
C GLY A 74 -16.12 5.30 25.61
N LYS A 75 -16.15 6.26 24.69
CA LYS A 75 -17.21 6.37 23.67
C LYS A 75 -17.20 5.17 22.71
N GLN A 76 -16.02 4.74 22.25
CA GLN A 76 -15.90 3.59 21.35
C GLN A 76 -16.47 2.31 21.96
N ARG A 77 -16.20 2.04 23.25
CA ARG A 77 -16.77 0.88 23.96
C ARG A 77 -18.29 0.93 24.02
N GLN A 78 -18.87 2.12 24.20
CA GLN A 78 -20.33 2.28 24.24
C GLN A 78 -20.95 2.02 22.86
N ILE A 79 -20.31 2.51 21.79
CA ILE A 79 -20.78 2.28 20.41
C ILE A 79 -20.72 0.79 20.07
N VAL A 80 -19.58 0.13 20.30
CA VAL A 80 -19.40 -1.30 20.02
C VAL A 80 -20.35 -2.17 20.86
N ALA A 81 -20.64 -1.78 22.11
CA ALA A 81 -21.60 -2.51 22.95
C ALA A 81 -23.06 -2.36 22.48
N GLN A 82 -23.36 -1.36 21.66
CA GLN A 82 -24.69 -1.15 21.06
C GLN A 82 -24.82 -1.82 19.69
N GLU A 83 -23.71 -2.20 19.06
CA GLU A 83 -23.73 -2.98 17.82
C GLU A 83 -24.09 -4.45 18.14
N SER A 84 -25.26 -4.87 17.67
CA SER A 84 -25.64 -6.29 17.64
C SER A 84 -25.04 -6.91 16.38
N TRP A 85 -24.11 -7.84 16.54
CA TRP A 85 -23.51 -8.59 15.44
C TRP A 85 -24.50 -9.61 14.87
#